data_AF-A0A9P4T5H7-F1
#
_entry.id   AF-A0A9P4T5H7-F1
#
_cell.length_a   1.000
_cell.length_b   1.000
_cell.length_c   1.000
_cell.angle_alpha   90.00
_cell.angle_beta   90.00
_cell.angle_gamma   90.00
#
_symmetry.space_group_name_H-M   'P 1'
#
loop_
_entity.id
_entity.type
_entity.pdbx_description
1 polymer ?
#
loop_
_entity_poly.entity_id
_entity_poly.type
_entity_poly.pdbx_seq_one_letter_code
_entity_poly.pdbx_strand_id
1 'polypeptide(L)'
;MHFTTVFAATALVSSAFAADHKVAVGTQKGELVFKPDTITAAQGDTVSFHFWPKNHSVAQAAFNSPCAPMNNGFWSGFVPTTDTQNTANWTYTYEVTNASAPIWFYCTQGKHCQEGMVGVINPPSSGARTLAAFKNASASASTNVSPTVKAGTGGNLTQSSGSSSSPSGTASGSPASATGAASQMSGSIAFAGLAGAFAYFLM
;
A
#
# COMPACT_ATOMS: atom_id res chain seq x y z
N MET A 1 60.06 40.58 -14.60
CA MET A 1 59.65 39.54 -13.63
C MET A 1 58.15 39.31 -13.82
N HIS A 2 57.75 38.19 -14.43
CA HIS A 2 56.34 37.85 -14.62
C HIS A 2 56.01 36.68 -13.70
N PHE A 3 55.18 36.93 -12.68
CA PHE A 3 54.67 35.89 -11.78
C PHE A 3 53.27 35.50 -12.25
N THR A 4 53.13 34.27 -12.75
CA THR A 4 51.85 33.70 -13.16
C THR A 4 51.23 33.02 -11.94
N THR A 5 50.19 33.60 -11.38
CA THR A 5 49.41 33.02 -10.28
C THR A 5 48.41 32.01 -10.81
N VAL A 6 48.62 30.73 -10.49
CA VAL A 6 47.67 29.65 -10.76
C VAL A 6 46.61 29.66 -9.64
N PHE A 7 45.40 30.11 -9.97
CA PHE A 7 44.24 29.92 -9.08
C PHE A 7 43.80 28.45 -9.16
N ALA A 8 44.07 27.68 -8.12
CA ALA A 8 43.50 26.36 -7.94
C ALA A 8 42.04 26.51 -7.50
N ALA A 9 41.09 26.21 -8.40
CA ALA A 9 39.68 26.15 -8.08
C ALA A 9 39.35 24.82 -7.40
N THR A 10 39.19 24.82 -6.08
CA THR A 10 38.60 23.70 -5.33
C THR A 10 37.11 23.58 -5.67
N ALA A 11 36.74 22.60 -6.48
CA ALA A 11 35.35 22.25 -6.73
C ALA A 11 34.76 21.58 -5.49
N LEU A 12 33.81 22.25 -4.82
CA LEU A 12 32.99 21.65 -3.77
C LEU A 12 31.94 20.75 -4.45
N VAL A 13 32.10 19.44 -4.33
CA VAL A 13 31.11 18.46 -4.78
C VAL A 13 29.99 18.44 -3.74
N SER A 14 28.86 19.10 -4.05
CA SER A 14 27.65 19.00 -3.25
C SER A 14 26.98 17.65 -3.51
N SER A 15 27.05 16.73 -2.55
CA SER A 15 26.22 15.52 -2.55
C SER A 15 24.76 15.92 -2.30
N ALA A 16 23.93 15.92 -3.33
CA ALA A 16 22.49 16.10 -3.20
C ALA A 16 21.90 14.80 -2.61
N PHE A 17 21.37 14.87 -1.39
CA PHE A 17 20.57 13.79 -0.81
C PHE A 17 19.14 13.87 -1.35
N ALA A 18 18.58 12.74 -1.77
CA ALA A 18 17.16 12.63 -2.09
C ALA A 18 16.30 12.89 -0.84
N ALA A 19 15.32 13.78 -0.94
CA ALA A 19 14.42 14.09 0.17
C ALA A 19 13.27 13.08 0.26
N ASP A 20 12.72 12.89 1.47
CA ASP A 20 11.47 12.16 1.72
C ASP A 20 10.35 13.13 2.08
N HIS A 21 9.29 13.12 1.27
CA HIS A 21 8.08 13.93 1.45
C HIS A 21 6.99 13.06 2.06
N LYS A 22 6.65 13.31 3.34
CA LYS A 22 5.66 12.52 4.06
C LYS A 22 4.24 12.99 3.78
N VAL A 23 3.37 12.06 3.40
CA VAL A 23 1.94 12.27 3.18
C VAL A 23 1.14 11.41 4.14
N ALA A 24 0.33 12.03 4.98
CA ALA A 24 -0.68 11.33 5.76
C ALA A 24 -1.85 10.91 4.85
N VAL A 25 -2.18 9.62 4.85
CA VAL A 25 -3.36 9.05 4.20
C VAL A 25 -4.46 8.92 5.24
N GLY A 26 -5.36 9.90 5.24
CA GLY A 26 -6.29 10.16 6.32
C GLY A 26 -5.66 10.94 7.47
N THR A 27 -6.40 11.08 8.58
CA THR A 27 -5.90 11.66 9.83
C THR A 27 -6.28 10.80 11.02
N GLN A 28 -5.70 11.10 12.19
CA GLN A 28 -6.08 10.50 13.48
C GLN A 28 -7.61 10.48 13.73
N LYS A 29 -8.34 11.48 13.21
CA LYS A 29 -9.81 11.58 13.33
C LYS A 29 -10.57 10.80 12.24
N GLY A 30 -9.86 10.11 11.34
CA GLY A 30 -10.44 9.37 10.22
C GLY A 30 -10.96 10.27 9.10
N GLU A 31 -10.43 11.48 8.91
CA GLU A 31 -10.78 12.33 7.76
C GLU A 31 -10.36 11.66 6.44
N LEU A 32 -11.08 11.94 5.35
CA LEU A 32 -10.83 11.36 4.03
C LEU A 32 -9.97 12.31 3.19
N VAL A 33 -8.70 12.45 3.58
CA VAL A 33 -7.80 13.47 3.02
C VAL A 33 -6.39 12.90 2.82
N PHE A 34 -5.66 13.46 1.86
CA PHE A 34 -4.20 13.39 1.85
C PHE A 34 -3.65 14.66 2.49
N LYS A 35 -2.67 14.56 3.38
CA LYS A 35 -2.06 15.73 4.04
C LYS A 35 -0.52 15.65 4.05
N PRO A 36 0.19 16.55 3.34
CA PRO A 36 -0.34 17.52 2.38
C PRO A 36 -0.97 16.82 1.16
N ASP A 37 -1.91 17.49 0.49
CA ASP A 37 -2.52 17.02 -0.77
C ASP A 37 -1.81 17.57 -2.02
N THR A 38 -0.84 18.46 -1.82
CA THR A 38 0.05 18.99 -2.85
C THR A 38 1.49 18.86 -2.40
N ILE A 39 2.32 18.22 -3.22
CA ILE A 39 3.75 17.98 -2.95
C ILE A 39 4.58 18.61 -4.06
N THR A 40 5.67 19.29 -3.71
CA THR A 40 6.71 19.71 -4.65
C THR A 40 7.97 18.93 -4.34
N ALA A 41 8.43 18.11 -5.28
CA ALA A 41 9.51 17.16 -5.10
C ALA A 41 10.47 17.17 -6.31
N ALA A 42 11.78 17.11 -6.03
CA ALA A 42 12.81 17.00 -7.05
C ALA A 42 12.85 15.58 -7.64
N GLN A 43 13.52 15.43 -8.77
CA GLN A 43 13.75 14.10 -9.33
C GLN A 43 14.70 13.32 -8.40
N GLY A 44 14.36 12.08 -8.10
CA GLY A 44 15.05 11.23 -7.13
C GLY A 44 14.51 11.36 -5.70
N ASP A 45 13.70 12.37 -5.39
CA ASP A 45 13.00 12.43 -4.10
C ASP A 45 11.98 11.28 -3.99
N THR A 46 11.60 10.96 -2.76
CA THR A 46 10.55 10.00 -2.46
C THR A 46 9.34 10.66 -1.83
N VAL A 47 8.16 10.09 -2.05
CA VAL A 47 6.92 10.45 -1.37
C VAL A 47 6.44 9.24 -0.59
N SER A 48 6.46 9.34 0.74
CA SER A 48 6.05 8.28 1.65
C SER A 48 4.65 8.52 2.20
N PHE A 49 3.74 7.59 1.91
CA PHE A 49 2.36 7.61 2.31
C PHE A 49 2.16 6.77 3.58
N HIS A 50 1.72 7.43 4.66
CA HIS A 50 1.54 6.85 5.98
C HIS A 50 0.05 6.80 6.34
N PHE A 51 -0.45 5.60 6.62
CA PHE A 51 -1.90 5.36 6.67
C PHE A 51 -2.46 5.52 8.08
N TRP A 52 -3.40 6.45 8.25
CA TRP A 52 -4.19 6.64 9.47
C TRP A 52 -5.46 5.77 9.45
N PRO A 53 -6.27 5.72 10.54
CA PRO A 53 -7.47 4.91 10.63
C PRO A 53 -8.39 4.93 9.42
N LYS A 54 -9.16 3.84 9.31
CA LYS A 54 -10.01 3.40 8.19
C LYS A 54 -9.22 2.54 7.19
N ASN A 55 -9.88 2.20 6.09
CA ASN A 55 -9.27 1.49 4.98
C ASN A 55 -9.00 2.46 3.85
N HIS A 56 -7.73 2.69 3.53
CA HIS A 56 -7.35 3.62 2.47
C HIS A 56 -6.39 2.96 1.48
N SER A 57 -6.22 3.61 0.33
CA SER A 57 -5.26 3.24 -0.70
C SER A 57 -4.75 4.51 -1.39
N VAL A 58 -3.70 4.36 -2.18
CA VAL A 58 -3.19 5.41 -3.06
C VAL A 58 -3.03 4.80 -4.45
N ALA A 59 -3.74 5.33 -5.43
CA ALA A 59 -3.62 4.95 -6.83
C ALA A 59 -3.33 6.19 -7.69
N GLN A 60 -2.52 6.02 -8.72
CA GLN A 60 -2.30 7.06 -9.72
C GLN A 60 -3.51 7.16 -10.67
N ALA A 61 -3.90 8.38 -10.99
CA ALA A 61 -4.94 8.71 -11.96
C ALA A 61 -4.39 9.65 -13.04
N ALA A 62 -5.05 9.67 -14.19
CA ALA A 62 -4.86 10.74 -15.16
C ALA A 62 -5.68 11.97 -14.72
N PHE A 63 -5.17 13.18 -14.98
CA PHE A 63 -5.87 14.42 -14.59
C PHE A 63 -7.32 14.49 -15.11
N ASN A 64 -7.55 14.03 -16.34
CA ASN A 64 -8.85 14.04 -17.00
C ASN A 64 -9.76 12.86 -16.64
N SER A 65 -9.27 11.92 -15.82
CA SER A 65 -10.04 10.74 -15.40
C SER A 65 -9.79 10.48 -13.91
N PRO A 66 -10.24 11.38 -13.02
CA PRO A 66 -10.18 11.13 -11.57
C PRO A 66 -11.00 9.90 -11.20
N CYS A 67 -10.66 9.29 -10.06
CA CYS A 67 -11.32 8.10 -9.52
C CYS A 67 -11.24 6.86 -10.42
N ALA A 68 -10.41 6.88 -11.45
CA ALA A 68 -10.11 5.76 -12.33
C ALA A 68 -8.59 5.55 -12.41
N PRO A 69 -8.14 4.30 -12.44
CA PRO A 69 -6.72 4.00 -12.40
C PRO A 69 -6.06 4.36 -13.73
N MET A 70 -4.91 5.04 -13.66
CA MET A 70 -4.09 5.30 -14.82
C MET A 70 -3.49 3.98 -15.34
N ASN A 71 -3.47 3.80 -16.66
CA ASN A 71 -2.79 2.65 -17.26
C ASN A 71 -1.29 2.66 -16.89
N ASN A 72 -0.76 1.53 -16.42
CA ASN A 72 0.60 1.40 -15.87
C ASN A 72 0.89 2.37 -14.70
N GLY A 73 -0.15 2.91 -14.07
CA GLY A 73 -0.04 3.73 -12.88
C GLY A 73 0.26 2.88 -11.65
N PHE A 74 0.71 3.55 -10.60
CA PHE A 74 1.04 2.89 -9.36
C PHE A 74 -0.21 2.64 -8.48
N TRP A 75 -0.12 1.65 -7.58
CA TRP A 75 -1.15 1.36 -6.57
C TRP A 75 -0.58 0.72 -5.32
N SER A 76 -0.90 1.27 -4.15
CA SER A 76 -0.48 0.73 -2.86
C SER A 76 -1.19 -0.58 -2.47
N GLY A 77 -2.37 -0.84 -3.06
CA GLY A 77 -3.35 -1.72 -2.44
C GLY A 77 -4.03 -1.05 -1.24
N PHE A 78 -4.96 -1.77 -0.61
CA PHE A 78 -5.60 -1.31 0.61
C PHE A 78 -4.71 -1.54 1.83
N VAL A 79 -4.63 -0.52 2.69
CA VAL A 79 -3.92 -0.56 3.98
C VAL A 79 -4.91 -0.17 5.08
N PRO A 80 -5.60 -1.15 5.69
CA PRO A 80 -6.53 -0.89 6.78
C PRO A 80 -5.81 -0.73 8.11
N THR A 81 -6.26 0.22 8.93
CA THR A 81 -5.90 0.31 10.34
C THR A 81 -7.04 0.89 11.17
N THR A 82 -7.08 0.53 12.45
CA THR A 82 -7.99 1.11 13.45
C THR A 82 -7.22 1.93 14.50
N ASP A 83 -5.88 1.96 14.43
CA ASP A 83 -5.03 2.66 15.40
C ASP A 83 -5.14 4.18 15.21
N THR A 84 -5.73 4.85 16.19
CA THR A 84 -5.89 6.31 16.19
C THR A 84 -4.70 7.05 16.77
N GLN A 85 -3.71 6.38 17.34
CA GLN A 85 -2.52 7.01 17.92
C GLN A 85 -1.32 6.93 16.98
N ASN A 86 -1.23 5.88 16.18
CA ASN A 86 -0.15 5.67 15.21
C ASN A 86 -0.68 5.38 13.81
N THR A 87 0.15 5.61 12.80
CA THR A 87 -0.12 5.12 11.45
C THR A 87 0.06 3.60 11.38
N ALA A 88 -0.53 2.97 10.38
CA ALA A 88 -0.31 1.55 10.08
C ALA A 88 1.19 1.24 9.99
N ASN A 89 1.56 0.00 10.31
CA ASN A 89 2.92 -0.50 10.15
C ASN A 89 3.35 -0.69 8.69
N TRP A 90 2.54 -0.23 7.73
CA TRP A 90 2.83 -0.24 6.31
C TRP A 90 2.95 1.18 5.78
N THR A 91 4.02 1.43 5.02
CA THR A 91 4.26 2.69 4.32
C THR A 91 4.35 2.38 2.84
N TYR A 92 3.63 3.15 2.03
CA TYR A 92 3.76 3.11 0.57
C TYR A 92 4.70 4.21 0.12
N THR A 93 5.77 3.88 -0.59
CA THR A 93 6.77 4.86 -1.02
C THR A 93 6.84 4.90 -2.54
N TYR A 94 6.72 6.10 -3.11
CA TYR A 94 6.87 6.35 -4.54
C TYR A 94 8.14 7.19 -4.79
N GLU A 95 8.96 6.81 -5.77
CA GLU A 95 10.12 7.61 -6.20
C GLU A 95 9.74 8.54 -7.36
N VAL A 96 10.04 9.82 -7.23
CA VAL A 96 9.81 10.82 -8.28
C VAL A 96 10.86 10.67 -9.37
N THR A 97 10.51 9.94 -10.43
CA THR A 97 11.42 9.68 -11.56
C THR A 97 11.42 10.79 -12.61
N ASN A 98 10.40 11.64 -12.63
CA ASN A 98 10.30 12.80 -13.51
C ASN A 98 9.61 13.96 -12.79
N ALA A 99 10.40 14.94 -12.34
CA ALA A 99 9.88 16.10 -11.59
C ALA A 99 9.03 17.06 -12.44
N SER A 100 9.14 17.02 -13.77
CA SER A 100 8.38 17.87 -14.68
C SER A 100 7.03 17.27 -15.08
N ALA A 101 6.74 16.02 -14.70
CA ALA A 101 5.48 15.36 -14.97
C ALA A 101 4.57 15.39 -13.72
N PRO A 102 3.42 16.09 -13.75
CA PRO A 102 2.48 16.09 -12.63
C PRO A 102 1.88 14.71 -12.40
N ILE A 103 1.84 14.29 -11.14
CA ILE A 103 1.31 12.99 -10.73
C ILE A 103 0.05 13.21 -9.91
N TRP A 104 -1.09 12.80 -10.46
CA TRP A 104 -2.39 12.90 -9.80
C TRP A 104 -2.70 11.55 -9.14
N PHE A 105 -3.22 11.59 -7.92
CA PHE A 105 -3.52 10.37 -7.18
C PHE A 105 -4.80 10.49 -6.36
N TYR A 106 -5.39 9.35 -6.02
CA TYR A 106 -6.67 9.25 -5.33
C TYR A 106 -6.73 8.03 -4.41
N CYS A 107 -7.69 8.05 -3.48
CA CYS A 107 -8.04 6.88 -2.69
C CYS A 107 -9.14 6.07 -3.37
N THR A 108 -8.91 4.78 -3.55
CA THR A 108 -9.80 3.87 -4.30
C THR A 108 -10.92 3.27 -3.43
N GLN A 109 -10.97 3.61 -2.14
CA GLN A 109 -11.97 3.11 -1.21
C GLN A 109 -13.33 3.81 -1.40
N GLY A 110 -14.38 3.05 -1.65
CA GLY A 110 -15.77 3.53 -1.63
C GLY A 110 -15.95 4.86 -2.37
N LYS A 111 -16.51 5.87 -1.69
CA LYS A 111 -16.70 7.24 -2.21
C LYS A 111 -15.55 8.20 -1.86
N HIS A 112 -14.43 7.73 -1.29
CA HIS A 112 -13.38 8.62 -0.77
C HIS A 112 -12.85 9.58 -1.84
N CYS A 113 -12.64 9.09 -3.08
CA CYS A 113 -12.22 9.96 -4.19
C CYS A 113 -13.25 11.05 -4.50
N GLN A 114 -14.53 10.68 -4.63
CA GLN A 114 -15.62 11.63 -4.86
C GLN A 114 -15.80 12.62 -3.70
N GLU A 115 -15.46 12.20 -2.48
CA GLU A 115 -15.50 13.05 -1.28
C GLU A 115 -14.24 13.92 -1.13
N GLY A 116 -13.37 13.94 -2.16
CA GLY A 116 -12.23 14.86 -2.24
C GLY A 116 -10.90 14.29 -1.74
N MET A 117 -10.82 12.98 -1.49
CA MET A 117 -9.58 12.29 -1.12
C MET A 117 -8.71 12.07 -2.36
N VAL A 118 -8.14 13.17 -2.86
CA VAL A 118 -7.24 13.25 -4.02
C VAL A 118 -6.08 14.20 -3.74
N GLY A 119 -4.98 14.02 -4.45
CA GLY A 119 -3.80 14.87 -4.32
C GLY A 119 -2.95 14.90 -5.59
N VAL A 120 -1.89 15.70 -5.55
CA VAL A 120 -0.97 15.91 -6.67
C VAL A 120 0.48 16.08 -6.20
N ILE A 121 1.42 15.43 -6.90
CA ILE A 121 2.86 15.71 -6.82
C ILE A 121 3.22 16.55 -8.06
N ASN A 122 3.99 17.61 -7.85
CA ASN A 122 4.46 18.54 -8.87
C ASN A 122 3.34 19.06 -9.77
N PRO A 123 2.30 19.73 -9.21
CA PRO A 123 1.27 20.33 -10.04
C PRO A 123 1.86 21.37 -11.00
N PRO A 124 1.24 21.60 -12.17
CA PRO A 124 1.62 22.72 -13.04
C PRO A 124 1.58 24.05 -12.29
N SER A 125 2.60 24.89 -12.50
CA SER A 125 2.67 26.22 -11.89
C SER A 125 1.66 27.23 -12.47
N SER A 126 1.05 26.90 -13.61
CA SER A 126 0.03 27.71 -14.27
C SER A 126 -0.94 26.85 -15.09
N GLY A 127 -2.04 27.48 -15.54
CA GLY A 127 -3.06 26.86 -16.37
C GLY A 127 -4.20 26.22 -15.58
N ALA A 128 -5.09 25.51 -16.30
CA ALA A 128 -6.33 24.98 -15.75
C ALA A 128 -6.17 23.66 -14.96
N ARG A 129 -4.99 23.03 -15.02
CA ARG A 129 -4.72 21.73 -14.39
C ARG A 129 -4.34 21.89 -12.92
N THR A 130 -5.28 22.33 -12.10
CA THR A 130 -5.09 22.59 -10.67
C THR A 130 -5.65 21.48 -9.79
N LEU A 131 -5.21 21.39 -8.53
CA LEU A 131 -5.83 20.47 -7.56
C LEU A 131 -7.31 20.76 -7.33
N ALA A 132 -7.71 22.03 -7.34
CA ALA A 132 -9.11 22.40 -7.24
C ALA A 132 -9.93 21.83 -8.42
N ALA A 133 -9.42 21.94 -9.65
CA ALA A 133 -10.07 21.35 -10.82
C ALA A 133 -10.15 19.82 -10.72
N PHE A 134 -9.09 19.17 -10.23
CA PHE A 134 -9.08 17.72 -10.03
C PHE A 134 -10.09 17.28 -8.96
N LYS A 135 -10.18 17.99 -7.83
CA LYS A 135 -11.20 17.76 -6.78
C LYS A 135 -12.63 17.91 -7.31
N ASN A 136 -12.90 18.98 -8.07
CA ASN A 136 -14.22 19.21 -8.67
C ASN A 136 -14.62 18.09 -9.65
N ALA A 137 -13.68 17.67 -10.50
CA ALA A 137 -13.91 16.56 -11.42
C ALA A 137 -14.11 15.24 -10.67
N SER A 138 -13.37 15.01 -9.57
CA SER A 138 -13.50 13.82 -8.72
C SER A 138 -14.88 13.74 -8.06
N ALA A 139 -15.40 14.85 -7.54
CA ALA A 139 -16.75 14.92 -6.96
C ALA A 139 -17.85 14.58 -7.97
N SER A 140 -17.59 14.80 -9.26
CA SER A 140 -18.50 14.50 -10.36
C SER A 140 -18.35 13.08 -10.91
N ALA A 141 -17.36 12.30 -10.46
CA ALA A 141 -17.10 10.97 -10.97
C ALA A 141 -18.20 9.97 -10.55
N SER A 142 -18.75 9.25 -11.53
CA SER A 142 -19.83 8.28 -11.30
C SER A 142 -19.37 7.05 -10.53
N THR A 143 -18.12 6.65 -10.68
CA THR A 143 -17.53 5.44 -10.08
C THR A 143 -16.18 5.73 -9.46
N ASN A 144 -15.77 4.88 -8.51
CA ASN A 144 -14.42 4.86 -7.94
C ASN A 144 -13.85 3.47 -8.18
N VAL A 145 -12.81 3.37 -9.01
CA VAL A 145 -12.31 2.10 -9.52
C VAL A 145 -10.96 1.80 -8.86
N SER A 146 -10.81 0.58 -8.35
CA SER A 146 -9.51 0.09 -7.87
C SER A 146 -8.77 -0.64 -9.01
N PRO A 147 -7.44 -0.46 -9.15
CA PRO A 147 -6.60 -1.33 -9.98
C PRO A 147 -6.77 -2.81 -9.62
N THR A 148 -6.59 -3.70 -10.61
CA THR A 148 -6.69 -5.17 -10.42
C THR A 148 -5.37 -5.84 -10.02
N VAL A 149 -4.23 -5.15 -10.14
CA VAL A 149 -2.90 -5.67 -9.79
C VAL A 149 -2.24 -4.80 -8.73
N LYS A 150 -1.80 -5.42 -7.63
CA LYS A 150 -1.08 -4.76 -6.53
C LYS A 150 0.39 -4.54 -6.94
N ALA A 151 0.87 -3.30 -6.78
CA ALA A 151 2.22 -2.84 -7.13
C ALA A 151 2.59 -2.94 -8.63
N GLY A 152 2.07 -1.99 -9.42
CA GLY A 152 2.60 -1.63 -10.76
C GLY A 152 3.63 -0.49 -10.66
N THR A 153 4.48 -0.38 -11.69
CA THR A 153 5.61 0.54 -11.89
C THR A 153 5.61 1.80 -10.99
N GLY A 154 6.54 1.87 -10.03
CA GLY A 154 6.98 3.14 -9.44
C GLY A 154 6.92 3.26 -7.90
N GLY A 155 6.30 2.33 -7.18
CA GLY A 155 6.31 2.42 -5.71
C GLY A 155 6.22 1.07 -4.99
N ASN A 156 6.72 1.05 -3.76
CA ASN A 156 6.84 -0.14 -2.92
C ASN A 156 6.04 0.00 -1.63
N LEU A 157 5.31 -1.04 -1.26
CA LEU A 157 4.64 -1.12 0.03
C LEU A 157 5.55 -1.89 1.00
N THR A 158 6.08 -1.21 2.00
CA THR A 158 7.02 -1.78 2.97
C THR A 158 6.39 -1.86 4.36
N GLN A 159 6.67 -2.95 5.07
CA GLN A 159 6.26 -3.10 6.46
C GLN A 159 7.42 -2.66 7.36
N SER A 160 7.15 -1.74 8.30
CA SER A 160 8.10 -1.44 9.35
C SER A 160 8.23 -2.65 10.27
N SER A 161 9.45 -3.17 10.40
CA SER A 161 9.78 -4.25 11.33
C SER A 161 9.80 -3.72 12.77
N GLY A 162 8.62 -3.57 13.36
CA GLY A 162 8.44 -3.41 14.80
C GLY A 162 8.22 -4.77 15.44
N SER A 163 9.03 -5.09 16.45
CA SER A 163 9.13 -6.37 17.18
C SER A 163 7.88 -7.24 17.15
N SER A 164 8.00 -8.39 16.49
CA SER A 164 7.13 -9.53 16.72
C SER A 164 7.11 -9.84 18.21
N SER A 165 5.92 -9.84 18.83
CA SER A 165 5.70 -10.66 20.00
C SER A 165 6.09 -12.10 19.62
N SER A 166 7.13 -12.61 20.27
CA SER A 166 7.52 -14.01 20.16
C SER A 166 6.29 -14.88 20.43
N PRO A 167 5.99 -15.91 19.64
CA PRO A 167 5.14 -16.97 20.14
C PRO A 167 5.91 -17.64 21.27
N SER A 168 5.38 -17.56 22.49
CA SER A 168 5.81 -18.40 23.60
C SER A 168 5.56 -19.86 23.21
N GLY A 169 6.57 -20.48 22.60
CA GLY A 169 6.61 -21.91 22.34
C GLY A 169 6.90 -22.62 23.65
N THR A 170 5.86 -23.01 24.37
CA THR A 170 5.98 -23.98 25.47
C THR A 170 6.22 -25.36 24.84
N ALA A 171 7.47 -25.66 24.51
CA ALA A 171 7.91 -27.01 24.22
C ALA A 171 8.02 -27.77 25.55
N SER A 172 7.01 -28.56 25.89
CA SER A 172 7.13 -29.60 26.91
C SER A 172 7.60 -30.87 26.21
N GLY A 173 8.85 -31.25 26.47
CA GLY A 173 9.51 -32.38 25.85
C GLY A 173 8.93 -33.73 26.27
N SER A 174 8.99 -34.69 25.34
CA SER A 174 8.84 -36.11 25.63
C SER A 174 9.95 -36.62 26.57
N PRO A 175 9.74 -37.81 27.15
CA PRO A 175 10.67 -38.88 26.78
C PRO A 175 10.02 -40.24 26.49
N ALA A 176 10.62 -40.89 25.48
CA ALA A 176 11.09 -42.28 25.41
C ALA A 176 10.18 -43.49 25.76
N SER A 177 10.08 -44.36 24.74
CA SER A 177 10.43 -45.79 24.73
C SER A 177 9.48 -46.88 25.28
N ALA A 178 9.32 -47.87 24.39
CA ALA A 178 8.57 -49.13 24.44
C ALA A 178 8.76 -50.03 25.68
N THR A 179 7.69 -50.76 26.07
CA THR A 179 7.75 -52.19 26.45
C THR A 179 6.35 -52.86 26.44
N GLY A 180 6.23 -53.98 25.72
CA GLY A 180 5.57 -55.26 26.10
C GLY A 180 4.16 -55.36 26.73
N ALA A 181 3.29 -56.08 26.01
CA ALA A 181 2.50 -57.26 26.43
C ALA A 181 1.06 -57.16 26.99
N ALA A 182 0.23 -58.05 26.43
CA ALA A 182 -0.90 -58.81 26.98
C ALA A 182 -2.34 -58.24 26.97
N SER A 183 -3.06 -58.60 25.91
CA SER A 183 -4.35 -59.34 25.89
C SER A 183 -5.34 -59.20 27.05
N GLN A 184 -6.59 -58.81 26.74
CA GLN A 184 -7.79 -59.58 27.11
C GLN A 184 -8.93 -59.39 26.09
N MET A 185 -9.71 -60.45 26.01
CA MET A 185 -10.74 -60.83 25.04
C MET A 185 -12.13 -60.22 25.33
N SER A 186 -13.03 -60.32 24.34
CA SER A 186 -14.50 -60.38 24.42
C SER A 186 -15.19 -59.15 23.79
N GLY A 187 -16.07 -59.25 22.79
CA GLY A 187 -16.68 -60.42 22.16
C GLY A 187 -17.43 -60.03 20.88
N SER A 188 -17.60 -61.02 20.02
CA SER A 188 -18.20 -60.97 18.68
C SER A 188 -19.71 -60.77 18.71
N ILE A 189 -20.26 -60.01 17.75
CA ILE A 189 -21.38 -60.48 16.92
C ILE A 189 -21.43 -59.73 15.59
N ALA A 190 -21.40 -60.51 14.52
CA ALA A 190 -21.61 -60.10 13.14
C ALA A 190 -23.11 -59.88 12.88
N PHE A 191 -23.45 -58.90 12.04
CA PHE A 191 -24.61 -59.01 11.17
C PHE A 191 -24.28 -58.44 9.79
N ALA A 192 -24.57 -59.29 8.81
CA ALA A 192 -24.37 -59.10 7.38
C ALA A 192 -25.58 -58.40 6.74
N GLY A 193 -25.36 -57.86 5.54
CA GLY A 193 -26.40 -57.47 4.59
C GLY A 193 -26.55 -55.95 4.46
N LEU A 194 -26.85 -55.37 3.31
CA LEU A 194 -27.11 -55.91 1.98
C LEU A 194 -27.08 -54.70 1.02
N ALA A 195 -26.77 -54.97 -0.24
CA ALA A 195 -26.74 -54.05 -1.36
C ALA A 195 -27.93 -53.09 -1.48
N GLY A 196 -27.69 -51.93 -2.09
CA GLY A 196 -28.73 -50.99 -2.49
C GLY A 196 -28.21 -49.87 -3.38
N ALA A 197 -27.77 -50.21 -4.59
CA ALA A 197 -27.61 -49.25 -5.67
C ALA A 197 -29.00 -48.82 -6.17
N PHE A 198 -29.25 -47.52 -6.30
CA PHE A 198 -30.26 -46.99 -7.20
C PHE A 198 -29.73 -45.71 -7.86
N ALA A 199 -29.50 -45.85 -9.17
CA ALA A 199 -29.35 -44.76 -10.12
C ALA A 199 -30.74 -44.19 -10.49
N TYR A 200 -30.73 -43.15 -11.35
CA TYR A 200 -31.85 -42.50 -12.06
C TYR A 200 -32.47 -41.29 -11.29
N PHE A 201 -32.71 -40.09 -11.85
CA PHE A 201 -32.66 -39.64 -13.23
C PHE A 201 -32.59 -38.10 -13.35
N LEU A 202 -32.17 -37.65 -14.52
CA LEU A 202 -32.28 -36.29 -15.06
C LEU A 202 -33.70 -35.72 -14.96
N MET A 203 -33.77 -34.42 -14.63
CA MET A 203 -34.47 -33.37 -15.39
C MET A 203 -33.89 -32.01 -14.97
#